data_AF-A0A0P0GRU4-F1
#
_entry.id   AF-A0A0P0GRU4-F1
#
_cell.length_a   1.000
_cell.length_b   1.000
_cell.length_c   1.000
_cell.angle_alpha   90.00
_cell.angle_beta   90.00
_cell.angle_gamma   90.00
#
_symmetry.space_group_name_H-M   'P 1'
#
loop_
_entity.id
_entity.type
_entity.pdbx_description
1 polymer ?
#
loop_
_entity_poly.entity_id
_entity_poly.type
_entity_poly.pdbx_seq_one_letter_code
_entity_poly.pdbx_strand_id
1 'polypeptide(L)'
;MKRYIYLFFMLMCIVSCEKPEEGVMPEKSVNANIVRFRIYQNQNLFFDGTIDAEENTVVLTIPDGIDKHTIRPEVLISEGAIVTPKSGELQDFTNPVEYKVVSENGENTKTYKVTVNY
;
A
#
# COMPACT_ATOMS: atom_id res chain seq x y z
N MET A 1 -8.45 25.66 -73.14
CA MET A 1 -7.85 26.89 -72.58
C MET A 1 -8.89 27.65 -71.75
N LYS A 2 -8.76 27.61 -70.43
CA LYS A 2 -8.92 28.75 -69.50
C LYS A 2 -8.62 28.21 -68.10
N ARG A 3 -7.50 28.70 -67.57
CA ARG A 3 -6.87 28.34 -66.29
C ARG A 3 -7.74 28.94 -65.18
N TYR A 4 -8.42 28.11 -64.40
CA TYR A 4 -8.97 28.56 -63.12
C TYR A 4 -7.88 28.40 -62.08
N ILE A 5 -7.26 29.55 -61.87
CA ILE A 5 -6.28 29.90 -60.87
C ILE A 5 -6.87 29.62 -59.48
N TYR A 6 -6.03 29.06 -58.62
CA TYR A 6 -6.22 28.88 -57.19
C TYR A 6 -6.81 30.14 -56.53
N LEU A 7 -8.04 30.05 -56.02
CA LEU A 7 -8.59 31.02 -55.06
C LEU A 7 -9.87 30.47 -54.41
N PHE A 8 -9.70 29.40 -53.62
CA PHE A 8 -10.58 29.19 -52.46
C PHE A 8 -9.75 28.64 -51.30
N PHE A 9 -9.16 29.59 -50.61
CA PHE A 9 -8.58 29.47 -49.28
C PHE A 9 -9.76 29.32 -48.30
N MET A 10 -10.25 28.08 -48.11
CA MET A 10 -11.19 27.79 -47.03
C MET A 10 -10.83 26.45 -46.39
N LEU A 11 -9.92 26.58 -45.42
CA LEU A 11 -10.11 26.06 -44.07
C LEU A 11 -10.64 24.63 -43.97
N MET A 12 -9.75 23.67 -44.26
CA MET A 12 -9.83 22.37 -43.58
C MET A 12 -8.44 22.00 -43.06
N CYS A 13 -7.86 22.93 -42.29
CA CYS A 13 -7.04 22.50 -41.17
C CYS A 13 -8.01 21.82 -40.21
N ILE A 14 -8.25 20.53 -40.41
CA ILE A 14 -8.50 19.65 -39.28
C ILE A 14 -7.25 19.75 -38.43
N VAL A 15 -7.19 20.80 -37.61
CA VAL A 15 -6.42 20.78 -36.39
C VAL A 15 -6.97 19.58 -35.66
N SER A 16 -6.28 18.46 -35.85
CA SER A 16 -6.24 17.36 -34.92
C SER A 16 -5.99 18.04 -33.58
N CYS A 17 -7.08 18.29 -32.85
CA CYS A 17 -6.97 18.59 -31.45
C CYS A 17 -6.64 17.23 -30.83
N GLU A 18 -5.40 16.76 -31.00
CA GLU A 18 -4.76 15.99 -29.95
C GLU A 18 -4.73 16.98 -28.80
N LYS A 19 -5.79 16.95 -27.97
CA LYS A 19 -5.70 17.51 -26.64
C LYS A 19 -4.40 16.94 -26.08
N PRO A 20 -3.40 17.76 -25.74
CA PRO A 20 -2.29 17.24 -24.97
C PRO A 20 -2.94 16.60 -23.75
N GLU A 21 -2.67 15.31 -23.50
CA GLU A 21 -3.09 14.67 -22.27
C GLU A 21 -2.47 15.49 -21.13
N GLU A 22 -3.26 16.41 -20.57
CA GLU A 22 -2.91 17.14 -19.37
C GLU A 22 -2.57 16.07 -18.33
N GLY A 23 -1.31 16.06 -17.90
CA GLY A 23 -0.69 14.94 -17.20
C GLY A 23 -1.60 14.34 -16.14
N VAL A 24 -2.07 13.12 -16.41
CA VAL A 24 -2.85 12.34 -15.45
C VAL A 24 -1.91 11.97 -14.31
N MET A 25 -1.91 12.76 -13.22
CA MET A 25 -1.28 12.32 -11.98
C MET A 25 -2.05 11.08 -11.52
N PRO A 26 -1.38 9.95 -11.22
CA PRO A 26 -2.07 8.77 -10.72
C PRO A 26 -2.85 9.16 -9.46
N GLU A 27 -4.12 8.77 -9.42
CA GLU A 27 -4.96 8.96 -8.24
C GLU A 27 -4.37 8.16 -7.08
N LYS A 28 -4.20 8.82 -5.92
CA LYS A 28 -3.66 8.18 -4.73
C LYS A 28 -4.62 7.14 -4.18
N SER A 29 -4.08 6.02 -3.74
CA SER A 29 -4.86 4.92 -3.18
C SER A 29 -5.55 5.29 -1.87
N VAL A 30 -6.79 4.80 -1.72
CA VAL A 30 -7.60 4.86 -0.49
C VAL A 30 -7.36 3.65 0.43
N ASN A 31 -6.57 2.66 0.00
CA ASN A 31 -6.39 1.41 0.74
C ASN A 31 -5.44 1.58 1.93
N ALA A 32 -5.86 1.11 3.10
CA ALA A 32 -5.11 1.18 4.36
C ALA A 32 -4.98 -0.19 5.03
N ASN A 33 -4.76 -1.26 4.26
CA ASN A 33 -4.73 -2.62 4.79
C ASN A 33 -3.31 -3.09 5.11
N ILE A 34 -3.17 -3.94 6.14
CA ILE A 34 -2.03 -4.86 6.27
C ILE A 34 -2.27 -6.04 5.32
N VAL A 35 -1.28 -6.31 4.47
CA VAL A 35 -1.29 -7.39 3.47
C VAL A 35 -0.51 -8.61 3.96
N ARG A 36 0.55 -8.39 4.74
CA ARG A 36 1.32 -9.47 5.40
C ARG A 36 1.87 -8.98 6.72
N PHE A 37 1.90 -9.87 7.70
CA PHE A 37 2.61 -9.68 8.94
C PHE A 37 3.45 -10.93 9.20
N ARG A 38 4.77 -10.78 9.30
CA ARG A 38 5.70 -11.90 9.39
C ARG A 38 6.74 -11.69 10.47
N ILE A 39 7.07 -12.76 11.18
CA ILE A 39 8.17 -12.80 12.16
C ILE A 39 9.19 -13.83 11.69
N TYR A 40 10.46 -13.42 11.61
CA TYR A 40 11.57 -14.31 11.27
C TYR A 40 12.24 -14.83 12.54
N GLN A 41 12.45 -16.14 12.61
CA GLN A 41 13.34 -16.74 13.62
C GLN A 41 14.79 -16.76 13.11
N ASN A 42 14.97 -17.02 11.81
CA ASN A 42 16.26 -16.95 11.12
C ASN A 42 16.01 -16.68 9.62
N GLN A 43 17.06 -16.74 8.79
CA GLN A 43 16.95 -16.44 7.35
C GLN A 43 15.99 -17.36 6.57
N ASN A 44 15.75 -18.57 7.06
CA ASN A 44 14.98 -19.60 6.36
C ASN A 44 13.69 -20.01 7.10
N LEU A 45 13.48 -19.50 8.31
CA LEU A 45 12.35 -19.87 9.16
C LEU A 45 11.60 -18.62 9.61
N PHE A 46 10.33 -18.58 9.26
CA PHE A 46 9.43 -17.48 9.56
C PHE A 46 8.03 -18.00 9.88
N PHE A 47 7.25 -17.14 10.53
CA PHE A 47 5.85 -17.36 10.88
C PHE A 47 5.04 -16.22 10.28
N ASP A 48 3.97 -16.56 9.57
CA ASP A 48 3.03 -15.58 9.03
C ASP A 48 1.82 -15.45 9.96
N GLY A 49 1.32 -14.23 10.11
CA GLY A 49 0.13 -13.93 10.86
C GLY A 49 -1.13 -14.14 10.02
N THR A 50 -2.17 -14.64 10.66
CA THR A 50 -3.53 -14.63 10.12
C THR A 50 -4.10 -13.22 10.27
N ILE A 51 -4.47 -12.61 9.16
CA ILE A 51 -5.03 -11.26 9.10
C ILE A 51 -6.55 -11.36 8.95
N ASP A 52 -7.28 -10.75 9.88
CA ASP A 52 -8.69 -10.48 9.75
C ASP A 52 -8.87 -9.00 9.39
N ALA A 53 -9.27 -8.74 8.14
CA ALA A 53 -9.42 -7.39 7.60
C ALA A 53 -10.76 -6.72 7.97
N GLU A 54 -11.74 -7.49 8.43
CA GLU A 54 -13.04 -6.99 8.89
C GLU A 54 -12.92 -6.53 10.34
N GLU A 55 -12.34 -7.38 11.20
CA GLU A 55 -12.12 -7.10 12.62
C GLU A 55 -10.85 -6.27 12.89
N ASN A 56 -10.03 -6.04 11.86
CA ASN A 56 -8.71 -5.40 11.95
C ASN A 56 -7.84 -6.06 13.04
N THR A 57 -7.68 -7.38 12.95
CA THR A 57 -6.81 -8.13 13.85
C THR A 57 -5.76 -8.89 13.08
N VAL A 58 -4.62 -9.11 13.74
CA VAL A 58 -3.58 -10.01 13.26
C VAL A 58 -3.22 -10.95 14.39
N VAL A 59 -3.28 -12.25 14.14
CA VAL A 59 -2.93 -13.27 15.13
C VAL A 59 -1.85 -14.17 14.56
N LEU A 60 -0.78 -14.36 15.32
CA LEU A 60 0.37 -15.16 14.92
C LEU A 60 0.80 -16.05 16.08
N THR A 61 1.13 -17.31 15.78
CA THR A 61 1.65 -18.29 16.76
C THR A 61 3.11 -18.58 16.45
N ILE A 62 3.99 -18.44 17.44
CA ILE A 62 5.43 -18.72 17.35
C ILE A 62 5.82 -19.84 18.33
N PRO A 63 6.85 -20.64 18.06
CA PRO A 63 7.33 -21.63 19.02
C PRO A 63 7.75 -21.04 20.36
N ASP A 64 7.62 -21.85 21.41
CA ASP A 64 8.19 -21.55 22.72
C ASP A 64 9.69 -21.23 22.63
N GLY A 65 10.14 -20.28 23.47
CA GLY A 65 11.54 -19.87 23.56
C GLY A 65 11.95 -18.74 22.62
N ILE A 66 11.07 -18.26 21.74
CA ILE A 66 11.28 -16.99 21.05
C ILE A 66 10.89 -15.84 21.98
N ASP A 67 11.82 -14.91 22.20
CA ASP A 67 11.60 -13.75 23.07
C ASP A 67 10.66 -12.73 22.43
N LYS A 68 9.50 -12.50 23.06
CA LYS A 68 8.48 -11.55 22.60
C LYS A 68 8.82 -10.09 22.91
N HIS A 69 9.79 -9.80 23.77
CA HIS A 69 10.14 -8.42 24.12
C HIS A 69 10.82 -7.64 22.98
N THR A 70 11.47 -8.36 22.06
CA THR A 70 12.39 -7.76 21.08
C THR A 70 12.22 -8.36 19.69
N ILE A 71 11.03 -8.24 19.11
CA ILE A 71 10.73 -8.76 17.76
C ILE A 71 10.76 -7.61 16.74
N ARG A 72 11.35 -7.87 15.57
CA ARG A 72 11.31 -6.98 14.39
C ARG A 72 10.45 -7.62 13.31
N PRO A 73 9.15 -7.31 13.24
CA PRO A 73 8.28 -7.92 12.25
C PRO A 73 8.50 -7.30 10.87
N GLU A 74 8.35 -8.12 9.83
CA GLU A 74 8.17 -7.63 8.47
C GLU A 74 6.68 -7.40 8.23
N VAL A 75 6.32 -6.14 7.99
CA VAL A 75 4.93 -5.72 7.73
C VAL A 75 4.84 -5.23 6.29
N LEU A 76 4.00 -5.89 5.50
CA LEU A 76 3.61 -5.44 4.17
C LEU A 76 2.23 -4.81 4.25
N ILE A 77 2.08 -3.63 3.65
CA ILE A 77 0.84 -2.87 3.62
C ILE A 77 0.41 -2.59 2.19
N SER A 78 -0.79 -2.02 2.05
CA SER A 78 -1.29 -1.53 0.77
C SER A 78 -0.29 -0.56 0.13
N GLU A 79 -0.19 -0.58 -1.21
CA GLU A 79 0.72 0.29 -1.94
C GLU A 79 0.44 1.77 -1.64
N GLY A 80 1.51 2.55 -1.45
CA GLY A 80 1.47 3.96 -1.09
C GLY A 80 1.05 4.27 0.35
N ALA A 81 0.53 3.28 1.11
CA ALA A 81 0.15 3.48 2.50
C ALA A 81 1.38 3.61 3.43
N ILE A 82 1.13 4.08 4.65
CA ILE A 82 2.15 4.22 5.70
C ILE A 82 1.67 3.48 6.95
N VAL A 83 2.56 2.73 7.61
CA VAL A 83 2.27 2.01 8.86
C VAL A 83 3.11 2.51 10.03
N THR A 84 2.53 2.51 11.22
CA THR A 84 3.20 2.78 12.51
C THR A 84 2.71 1.78 13.55
N PRO A 85 3.58 1.01 14.23
CA PRO A 85 5.05 0.94 14.08
C PRO A 85 5.52 0.59 12.67
N LYS A 86 6.74 1.00 12.30
CA LYS A 86 7.27 0.72 10.96
C LYS A 86 7.70 -0.73 10.83
N SER A 87 7.63 -1.28 9.62
CA SER A 87 8.23 -2.59 9.31
C SER A 87 9.71 -2.61 9.72
N GLY A 88 10.12 -3.68 10.40
CA GLY A 88 11.47 -3.85 10.94
C GLY A 88 11.78 -3.10 12.24
N GLU A 89 10.84 -2.30 12.77
CA GLU A 89 10.98 -1.64 14.07
C GLU A 89 10.92 -2.68 15.20
N LEU A 90 11.67 -2.46 16.28
CA LEU A 90 11.67 -3.36 17.44
C LEU A 90 10.39 -3.17 18.23
N GLN A 91 9.68 -4.25 18.56
CA GLN A 91 8.43 -4.23 19.31
C GLN A 91 8.38 -5.31 20.39
N ASP A 92 7.63 -5.01 21.45
CA ASP A 92 7.34 -5.92 22.56
C ASP A 92 5.91 -6.47 22.40
N PHE A 93 5.81 -7.77 22.11
CA PHE A 93 4.56 -8.52 21.97
C PHE A 93 4.21 -9.36 23.20
N THR A 94 4.71 -9.01 24.39
CA THR A 94 4.18 -9.57 25.64
C THR A 94 2.71 -9.20 25.86
N ASN A 95 2.26 -8.11 25.25
CA ASN A 95 0.87 -7.69 25.13
C ASN A 95 0.54 -7.42 23.66
N PRO A 96 -0.75 -7.35 23.27
CA PRO A 96 -1.12 -6.94 21.93
C PRO A 96 -0.57 -5.56 21.58
N VAL A 97 -0.10 -5.40 20.34
CA VAL A 97 0.45 -4.14 19.81
C VAL A 97 -0.47 -3.59 18.73
N GLU A 98 -0.77 -2.29 18.79
CA GLU A 98 -1.57 -1.63 17.77
C GLU A 98 -0.70 -1.14 16.60
N TYR A 99 -1.09 -1.51 15.39
CA TYR A 99 -0.49 -1.04 14.14
C TYR A 99 -1.48 -0.16 13.39
N LYS A 100 -1.16 1.13 13.25
CA LYS A 100 -1.96 2.08 12.51
C LYS A 100 -1.46 2.17 11.06
N VAL A 101 -2.34 1.87 10.11
CA VAL A 101 -2.10 2.03 8.67
C VAL A 101 -2.92 3.21 8.16
N VAL A 102 -2.26 4.14 7.48
CA VAL A 102 -2.88 5.31 6.83
C VAL A 102 -2.73 5.14 5.33
N SER A 103 -3.83 5.31 4.58
CA SER A 103 -3.83 5.21 3.12
C SER A 103 -2.93 6.28 2.48
N GLU A 104 -2.53 6.04 1.23
CA GLU A 104 -1.68 6.98 0.49
C GLU A 104 -2.29 8.38 0.36
N ASN A 105 -3.61 8.44 0.15
CA ASN A 105 -4.35 9.70 0.08
C ASN A 105 -4.57 10.35 1.46
N GLY A 106 -4.29 9.64 2.56
CA GLY A 106 -4.42 10.13 3.93
C GLY A 106 -5.83 10.12 4.51
N GLU A 107 -6.84 9.72 3.75
CA GLU A 107 -8.24 9.82 4.18
C GLU A 107 -8.72 8.60 4.99
N ASN A 108 -8.15 7.42 4.73
CA ASN A 108 -8.51 6.20 5.43
C ASN A 108 -7.42 5.81 6.43
N THR A 109 -7.84 5.45 7.63
CA THR A 109 -6.96 4.92 8.67
C THR A 109 -7.57 3.66 9.25
N LYS A 110 -6.77 2.60 9.34
CA LYS A 110 -7.12 1.36 10.04
C LYS A 110 -6.13 1.10 11.17
N THR A 111 -6.64 0.71 12.33
CA THR A 111 -5.83 0.27 13.46
C THR A 111 -5.99 -1.23 13.60
N TYR A 112 -4.90 -1.96 13.40
CA TYR A 112 -4.84 -3.41 13.56
C TYR A 112 -4.32 -3.77 14.94
N LYS A 113 -5.02 -4.64 15.67
CA LYS A 113 -4.52 -5.22 16.91
C LYS A 113 -3.75 -6.50 16.61
N VAL A 114 -2.44 -6.49 16.83
CA VAL A 114 -1.54 -7.62 16.58
C VAL A 114 -1.30 -8.39 17.86
N THR A 115 -1.61 -9.69 17.86
CA THR A 115 -1.40 -10.60 19.00
C THR A 115 -0.42 -11.70 18.60
N VAL A 116 0.60 -11.93 19.43
CA VAL A 116 1.57 -13.02 19.26
C VAL A 116 1.46 -14.03 20.40
N ASN A 117 1.05 -15.24 20.04
CA ASN A 117 0.87 -16.38 20.92
C ASN A 117 2.07 -17.34 20.84
N TYR A 118 2.23 -18.17 21.87
CA TYR A 118 3.05 -19.38 21.79
C TYR A 118 2.22 -20.56 21.27
#